data_AF-A0A485L518-F1
#
_entry.id   AF-A0A485L518-F1
#
_cell.length_a   1.000
_cell.length_b   1.000
_cell.length_c   1.000
_cell.angle_alpha   90.00
_cell.angle_beta   90.00
_cell.angle_gamma   90.00
#
_symmetry.space_group_name_H-M   'P 1'
#
loop_
_entity.id
_entity.type
_entity.pdbx_description
1 polymer ?
#
loop_
_entity_poly.entity_id
_entity_poly.type
_entity_poly.pdbx_seq_one_letter_code
_entity_poly.pdbx_strand_id
1 'polypeptide(L)'
;MIGNLLVIAGTLLLVHAGYYTLQYEEYVKLAEVTDATLPPLAAKVELAVSFVFYLIGVLLLAGDFAPIRSTQFFNNKSYDWVASNPEFAVFNHRGKYLPKKKD
;
A
#
# COMPACT_ATOMS: atom_id res chain seq x y z
N MET A 1 3.74 7.04 2.11
CA MET A 1 4.65 7.38 0.99
C MET A 1 5.73 6.32 0.78
N ILE A 2 6.40 5.84 1.83
CA ILE A 2 7.49 4.86 1.72
C ILE A 2 7.05 3.53 1.06
N GLY A 3 5.86 3.00 1.40
CA GLY A 3 5.33 1.76 0.82
C GLY A 3 5.18 1.83 -0.70
N ASN A 4 4.62 2.93 -1.23
CA ASN A 4 4.51 3.16 -2.67
C ASN A 4 5.87 3.17 -3.37
N LEU A 5 6.87 3.81 -2.76
CA LEU A 5 8.23 3.87 -3.32
C LEU A 5 8.85 2.47 -3.38
N LEU A 6 8.68 1.66 -2.33
CA LEU A 6 9.14 0.27 -2.27
C LEU A 6 8.46 -0.62 -3.32
N VAL A 7 7.15 -0.46 -3.52
CA VAL A 7 6.41 -1.18 -4.56
C VAL A 7 6.91 -0.80 -5.95
N ILE A 8 7.07 0.50 -6.23
CA ILE A 8 7.60 0.97 -7.52
C ILE A 8 9.01 0.44 -7.76
N ALA A 9 9.91 0.56 -6.78
CA ALA A 9 11.27 0.06 -6.89
C ALA A 9 11.32 -1.46 -7.08
N GLY A 10 10.55 -2.22 -6.29
CA GLY A 10 10.44 -3.68 -6.43
C GLY A 10 9.89 -4.08 -7.80
N THR A 11 8.92 -3.35 -8.34
CA THR A 11 8.37 -3.62 -9.68
C THR A 11 9.39 -3.35 -10.79
N LEU A 12 10.13 -2.24 -10.71
CA LEU A 12 11.18 -1.92 -11.68
C LEU A 12 12.31 -2.95 -11.66
N LEU A 13 12.77 -3.36 -10.47
CA LEU A 13 13.78 -4.40 -10.32
C LEU A 13 13.29 -5.77 -10.82
N LEU A 14 12.01 -6.09 -10.61
CA LEU A 14 11.42 -7.33 -11.10
C LEU A 14 11.40 -7.37 -12.63
N VAL A 15 11.00 -6.27 -13.27
CA VAL A 15 11.03 -6.13 -14.74
C VAL A 15 12.47 -6.18 -15.25
N HIS A 16 13.40 -5.51 -14.57
CA HIS A 16 14.81 -5.52 -14.94
C HIS A 16 15.41 -6.94 -14.85
N ALA A 17 15.16 -7.67 -13.75
CA ALA A 17 15.61 -9.05 -13.59
C ALA A 17 15.05 -9.95 -14.70
N GLY A 18 13.75 -9.81 -15.03
CA GLY A 18 13.12 -10.55 -16.12
C GLY A 18 13.74 -10.24 -17.48
N TYR A 19 13.94 -8.96 -17.80
CA TYR A 19 14.61 -8.55 -19.03
C TYR A 19 16.04 -9.08 -19.12
N TYR A 20 16.81 -8.96 -18.04
CA TYR A 20 18.19 -9.46 -17.97
C TYR A 20 18.26 -10.98 -18.15
N THR A 21 17.31 -11.74 -17.58
CA THR A 21 17.26 -13.19 -17.82
C THR A 21 17.04 -13.56 -19.27
N LEU A 22 16.12 -12.88 -19.96
CA LEU A 22 15.82 -13.14 -21.37
C LEU A 22 17.01 -12.78 -22.26
N GLN A 23 17.62 -11.62 -22.02
CA GLN A 23 18.81 -11.19 -22.74
C GLN A 23 20.00 -12.15 -22.55
N TYR A 24 20.21 -12.64 -21.32
CA TYR A 24 21.26 -13.61 -21.05
C TYR A 24 20.99 -14.95 -21.73
N GLU A 25 19.73 -15.40 -21.76
CA GLU A 25 19.34 -16.63 -22.47
C GLU A 25 19.60 -16.52 -23.98
N GLU A 26 19.25 -15.40 -24.60
CA GLU A 26 19.54 -15.12 -26.01
C GLU A 26 21.05 -15.12 -26.29
N TYR A 27 21.83 -14.48 -25.43
CA TYR A 27 23.29 -14.44 -25.54
C TYR A 27 23.91 -15.85 -25.46
N VAL A 28 23.49 -16.67 -24.50
CA VAL A 28 23.99 -18.04 -24.32
C VAL A 28 23.69 -18.89 -25.56
N LYS A 29 22.47 -18.75 -26.12
CA LYS A 29 22.09 -19.44 -27.37
C LYS A 29 22.95 -19.02 -28.54
N LEU A 30 23.21 -17.73 -28.71
CA LEU A 30 24.01 -17.19 -29.82
C LEU A 30 25.50 -17.56 -29.70
N ALA A 31 26.02 -17.59 -28.47
CA ALA A 31 27.42 -17.92 -28.20
C ALA A 31 27.68 -19.44 -28.09
N GLU A 32 26.65 -20.28 -28.29
CA GLU A 32 26.70 -21.75 -28.21
C GLU A 32 27.36 -22.27 -26.91
N VAL A 33 27.16 -21.57 -25.80
CA VAL A 33 27.75 -21.95 -24.50
C VAL A 33 26.94 -23.10 -23.89
N THR A 34 27.47 -24.32 -23.96
CA THR A 34 26.77 -25.53 -23.51
C THR A 34 26.63 -25.66 -21.99
N ASP A 35 27.56 -25.08 -21.23
CA ASP A 35 27.65 -25.25 -19.77
C ASP A 35 27.13 -24.04 -18.99
N ALA A 36 26.40 -23.15 -19.64
CA ALA A 36 25.86 -21.95 -19.01
C ALA A 36 24.74 -22.28 -18.01
N THR A 37 24.78 -21.64 -16.84
CA THR A 37 23.71 -21.76 -15.84
C THR A 37 22.61 -20.74 -16.10
N LEU A 38 21.45 -21.23 -16.53
CA LEU A 38 20.26 -20.42 -16.83
C LEU A 38 19.23 -20.55 -15.70
N PRO A 39 18.74 -19.46 -15.08
CA PRO A 39 19.21 -18.06 -15.19
C PRO A 39 20.49 -17.80 -14.37
N PRO A 40 21.25 -16.73 -14.70
CA PRO A 40 22.50 -16.40 -14.04
C PRO A 40 22.28 -16.08 -12.55
N LEU A 41 23.29 -16.32 -11.72
CA LEU A 41 23.17 -16.10 -10.27
C LEU A 41 22.76 -14.66 -9.92
N ALA A 42 23.29 -13.68 -10.64
CA ALA A 42 22.94 -12.27 -10.45
C ALA A 42 21.42 -12.02 -10.63
N ALA A 43 20.80 -12.61 -11.65
CA ALA A 43 19.36 -12.48 -11.88
C ALA A 43 18.54 -13.14 -10.76
N LYS A 44 18.99 -14.28 -10.23
CA LYS A 44 18.32 -14.94 -9.09
C LYS A 44 18.35 -14.08 -7.83
N VAL A 45 19.49 -13.44 -7.56
CA VAL A 45 19.65 -12.53 -6.42
C VAL A 45 18.79 -11.28 -6.62
N GLU A 46 18.82 -10.68 -7.81
CA GLU A 46 18.00 -9.50 -8.13
C GLU A 46 16.50 -9.79 -8.01
N LEU A 47 16.06 -10.95 -8.52
CA LEU A 47 14.68 -11.41 -8.38
C LEU A 47 14.28 -11.53 -6.90
N ALA A 48 15.12 -12.17 -6.07
CA ALA A 48 14.86 -12.30 -4.64
C ALA A 48 14.76 -10.93 -3.94
N VAL A 49 15.66 -10.00 -4.26
CA VAL A 49 15.63 -8.63 -3.72
C VAL A 49 14.38 -7.88 -4.17
N SER A 50 14.01 -7.98 -5.46
CA SER A 50 12.81 -7.36 -6.01
C SER A 50 11.54 -7.83 -5.30
N PHE A 51 11.45 -9.13 -5.02
CA PHE A 51 10.34 -9.74 -4.29
C PHE A 51 10.26 -9.23 -2.85
N VAL A 52 11.39 -9.14 -2.14
CA VAL A 52 11.43 -8.62 -0.77
C VAL A 52 10.97 -7.17 -0.71
N PHE A 53 11.42 -6.31 -1.63
CA PHE A 53 10.96 -4.92 -1.70
C PHE A 53 9.47 -4.81 -1.99
N TYR A 54 8.97 -5.61 -2.93
CA TYR A 54 7.55 -5.61 -3.26
C TYR A 54 6.70 -6.07 -2.06
N LEU A 55 7.10 -7.16 -1.39
CA LEU A 55 6.41 -7.69 -0.22
C LEU A 55 6.37 -6.69 0.94
N ILE A 56 7.51 -6.08 1.27
CA ILE A 56 7.58 -5.06 2.32
C ILE A 56 6.73 -3.84 1.92
N GLY A 57 6.83 -3.39 0.66
CA GLY A 57 6.07 -2.26 0.16
C GLY A 57 4.55 -2.46 0.27
N VAL A 58 4.06 -3.63 -0.10
CA VAL A 58 2.63 -4.00 0.00
C VAL A 58 2.19 -4.10 1.46
N LEU A 59 2.98 -4.72 2.34
CA LEU A 59 2.64 -4.82 3.77
C LEU A 59 2.51 -3.44 4.42
N LEU A 60 3.37 -2.49 4.07
CA LEU A 60 3.27 -1.10 4.55
C LEU A 60 2.07 -0.36 3.96
N LEU A 61 1.51 -0.82 2.84
CA LEU A 61 0.35 -0.21 2.20
C LEU A 61 -0.98 -0.83 2.66
N ALA A 62 -0.95 -2.07 3.16
CA ALA A 62 -2.13 -2.81 3.60
C ALA A 62 -2.90 -2.13 4.75
N GLY A 63 -2.25 -1.19 5.45
CA GLY A 63 -2.84 -0.43 6.55
C GLY A 63 -2.82 -1.19 7.86
N ASP A 64 -3.30 -0.54 8.91
CA ASP A 64 -3.30 -1.09 10.26
C ASP A 64 -4.54 -1.95 10.52
N PHE A 65 -4.38 -2.95 11.38
CA PHE A 65 -5.50 -3.75 11.85
C PHE A 65 -6.44 -2.91 12.72
N ALA A 66 -7.74 -3.03 12.45
CA ALA A 66 -8.76 -2.43 13.30
C ALA A 66 -8.90 -3.21 14.63
N PRO A 67 -9.15 -2.52 15.74
CA PRO A 67 -9.34 -3.18 17.03
C PRO A 67 -10.64 -4.01 17.06
N ILE A 68 -10.56 -5.21 17.64
CA ILE A 68 -11.70 -6.15 17.72
C ILE A 68 -12.78 -5.64 18.68
N ARG A 69 -12.39 -4.92 19.74
CA ARG A 69 -13.33 -4.46 20.78
C ARG A 69 -13.99 -3.16 20.37
N SER A 70 -15.32 -3.20 20.23
CA SER A 70 -16.13 -2.01 19.96
C SER A 70 -16.01 -0.94 21.05
N THR A 71 -15.75 -1.32 22.30
CA THR A 71 -15.58 -0.37 23.40
C THR A 71 -14.46 0.63 23.15
N GLN A 72 -13.39 0.26 22.43
CA GLN A 72 -12.30 1.18 22.09
C GLN A 72 -12.76 2.27 21.11
N PHE A 73 -13.68 1.97 20.20
CA PHE A 73 -14.26 2.95 19.30
C PHE A 73 -15.16 3.96 20.03
N PHE A 74 -15.96 3.47 20.99
CA PHE A 74 -16.92 4.30 21.73
C PHE A 74 -16.31 5.08 22.89
N ASN A 75 -15.17 4.66 23.43
CA ASN A 75 -14.56 5.31 24.60
C ASN A 75 -14.17 6.77 24.37
N ASN A 76 -13.91 7.16 23.11
CA ASN A 76 -13.55 8.53 22.74
C ASN A 76 -14.75 9.37 22.26
N LYS A 77 -15.98 8.84 22.35
CA LYS A 77 -17.20 9.56 21.93
C LYS A 77 -17.90 10.14 23.15
N SER A 78 -18.27 11.42 23.08
CA SER A 78 -19.05 12.07 24.13
C SER A 78 -20.51 11.60 24.11
N TYR A 79 -21.21 11.81 25.22
CA TYR A 79 -22.64 11.54 25.29
C TYR A 79 -23.43 12.33 24.24
N ASP A 80 -23.07 13.58 23.98
CA ASP A 80 -23.73 14.42 22.95
C ASP A 80 -23.66 13.80 21.55
N TRP A 81 -22.55 13.14 21.21
CA TRP A 81 -22.41 12.45 19.93
C TRP A 81 -23.36 11.24 19.85
N VAL A 82 -23.45 10.47 20.93
CA VAL A 82 -24.32 9.28 21.02
C VAL A 82 -25.80 9.67 21.05
N ALA A 83 -26.14 10.79 21.70
CA ALA A 83 -27.50 11.28 21.79
C ALA A 83 -27.95 12.04 20.53
N SER A 84 -27.01 12.49 19.69
CA SER A 84 -27.33 13.15 18.42
C SER A 84 -27.85 12.13 17.41
N ASN A 85 -29.11 12.29 16.99
CA ASN A 85 -29.73 11.47 15.96
C ASN A 85 -30.11 12.35 14.77
N PRO A 86 -29.35 12.31 13.65
CA PRO A 86 -29.61 13.16 12.48
C PRO A 86 -31.00 12.95 11.88
N GLU A 87 -31.54 11.73 11.95
CA GLU A 87 -32.88 11.39 11.45
C GLU A 87 -34.01 12.13 12.19
N PHE A 88 -33.75 12.54 13.44
CA PHE A 88 -34.69 13.29 14.28
C PHE A 88 -34.26 14.74 14.50
N ALA A 89 -33.40 15.28 13.64
CA ALA A 89 -32.95 16.66 13.75
C ALA A 89 -34.10 17.64 13.50
N VAL A 90 -34.41 18.47 14.50
CA VAL A 90 -35.41 19.55 14.39
C VAL A 90 -34.69 20.88 14.24
N PHE A 91 -34.93 21.57 13.12
CA PHE A 91 -34.32 22.88 12.82
C PHE A 91 -35.02 24.07 13.50
N ASN A 92 -36.04 23.82 14.31
CA ASN A 92 -36.69 24.84 15.14
C ASN A 92 -35.95 24.99 16.48
N HIS A 93 -34.74 25.57 16.45
CA HIS A 93 -33.93 25.83 17.64
C HIS A 93 -33.52 27.30 17.76
N ARG A 94 -33.07 27.71 18.95
CA ARG A 94 -32.65 29.09 19.25
C ARG A 94 -31.53 29.63 18.36
N GLY A 95 -30.79 28.74 17.70
CA GLY A 95 -29.73 29.09 16.76
C GLY A 95 -30.21 29.91 15.56
N LYS A 96 -31.51 29.85 15.22
CA LYS A 96 -32.10 30.69 14.16
C LYS A 96 -32.00 32.20 14.43
N TYR A 97 -31.91 32.60 15.70
CA TYR A 97 -31.81 34.00 16.11
C TYR A 97 -30.37 34.48 16.32
N LEU A 98 -29.38 33.59 16.16
CA LEU A 98 -27.98 33.95 16.28
C LEU A 98 -27.53 34.71 15.01
N PRO A 99 -26.65 35.70 15.15
CA PRO A 99 -26.13 36.44 14.00
C PRO A 99 -25.39 35.49 13.06
N LYS A 100 -25.74 35.52 11.78
CA LYS A 100 -24.99 34.78 10.76
C LYS A 100 -23.58 35.35 10.69
N LYS A 101 -22.56 34.49 10.79
CA LYS A 101 -21.18 34.87 10.51
C LYS A 101 -21.12 35.38 9.05
N LYS A 102 -20.66 36.61 8.84
CA LYS A 102 -20.28 37.08 7.51
C LYS A 102 -18.92 36.46 7.20
N ASP A 103 -18.83 35.78 6.06
CA ASP A 103 -17.58 35.20 5.53
C ASP A 103 -16.55 36.30 5.27
#